data_AF-A0A7V9U8U9-F1
#
_entry.id   AF-A0A7V9U8U9-F1
#
_cell.length_a   1.000
_cell.length_b   1.000
_cell.length_c   1.000
_cell.angle_alpha   90.00
_cell.angle_beta   90.00
_cell.angle_gamma   90.00
#
_symmetry.space_group_name_H-M   'P 1'
#
loop_
_entity.id
_entity.type
_entity.pdbx_description
1 polymer ?
#
loop_
_entity_poly.entity_id
_entity_poly.type
_entity_poly.pdbx_seq_one_letter_code
_entity_poly.pdbx_strand_id
1 'polypeptide(L)'
;MAFPSSRPRRLRTSKALRRLVAETQLAPGQLVLPMFVAEGLAEPAPISSMPGVVQHSRTSLRKAAADAVARGVGGVMLFAVPLHKDAVGSQALEDRGILNQAIADVVAEVGNDTVVMADLCLDEFTDHGHCGVLAEDGSIDNDATLDRYSAMAVAQAEAGVHVVGPSGMMDGQVGAIRSALDSTGHVDVAVLAYTAKYASAFYGPFREAVSSTLEGDRRTY
;
A
#
# COMPACT_ATOMS: atom_id res chain seq x y z
N MET A 1 -2.13 38.52 27.67
CA MET A 1 -1.68 39.86 27.22
C MET A 1 -2.46 40.26 25.97
N ALA A 2 -3.02 41.47 25.94
CA ALA A 2 -3.73 42.01 24.79
C ALA A 2 -2.81 42.81 23.86
N PHE A 3 -3.31 43.19 22.68
CA PHE A 3 -2.69 44.21 21.84
C PHE A 3 -2.62 45.55 22.62
N PRO A 4 -1.53 46.34 22.52
CA PRO A 4 -0.37 46.19 21.65
C PRO A 4 0.80 45.37 22.24
N SER A 5 0.68 44.89 23.47
CA SER A 5 1.74 44.14 24.17
C SER A 5 1.97 42.78 23.53
N SER A 6 0.92 42.08 23.10
CA SER A 6 1.00 40.88 22.25
C SER A 6 0.88 41.24 20.77
N ARG A 7 1.89 40.91 19.97
CA ARG A 7 1.90 41.09 18.50
C ARG A 7 2.47 39.84 17.83
N PRO A 8 1.64 38.87 17.42
CA PRO A 8 2.09 37.64 16.77
C PRO A 8 2.96 37.89 15.51
N ARG A 9 2.76 39.03 14.84
CA ARG A 9 3.59 39.44 13.69
C ARG A 9 5.09 39.57 14.02
N ARG A 10 5.48 39.78 15.29
CA ARG A 10 6.90 39.90 15.68
C ARG A 10 7.72 38.66 15.32
N LEU A 11 7.14 37.47 15.43
CA LEU A 11 7.80 36.20 15.07
C LEU A 11 7.72 35.87 13.56
N ARG A 12 7.06 36.71 12.76
CA ARG A 12 6.83 36.47 11.32
C ARG A 12 7.67 37.35 10.41
N THR A 13 8.49 38.24 10.97
CA THR A 13 9.18 39.32 10.24
C THR A 13 10.28 38.85 9.30
N SER A 14 10.96 37.74 9.59
CA SER A 14 12.06 37.22 8.76
C SER A 14 11.94 35.72 8.54
N LYS A 15 12.60 35.23 7.48
CA LYS A 15 12.73 33.78 7.22
C LYS A 15 13.39 33.06 8.42
N ALA A 16 14.37 33.71 9.06
CA ALA A 16 15.05 33.15 10.23
C ALA A 16 14.11 32.99 11.43
N LEU A 17 13.30 34.01 11.75
CA LEU A 17 12.35 33.95 12.85
C LEU A 17 11.24 32.92 12.58
N ARG A 18 10.67 32.91 11.37
CA ARG A 18 9.65 31.90 11.00
C ARG A 18 10.19 30.47 11.07
N ARG A 19 11.44 30.25 10.68
CA ARG A 19 12.09 28.93 10.79
C ARG A 19 12.30 28.53 12.26
N LEU A 20 12.72 29.46 13.12
CA LEU A 20 12.97 29.19 14.54
C LEU A 20 11.69 28.80 15.28
N VAL A 21 10.54 29.39 14.91
CA VAL A 21 9.26 29.16 15.60
C VAL A 21 8.32 28.23 14.84
N ALA A 22 8.79 27.57 13.78
CA ALA A 22 7.96 26.62 13.04
C ALA A 22 7.67 25.40 13.93
N GLU A 23 6.39 25.07 14.08
CA GLU A 23 5.93 23.96 14.93
C GLU A 23 5.98 22.62 14.21
N THR A 24 5.96 22.64 12.87
CA THR A 24 5.96 21.42 12.04
C THR A 24 7.11 21.47 11.06
N GLN A 25 7.82 20.35 10.96
CA GLN A 25 8.86 20.10 9.96
C GLN A 25 8.55 18.78 9.25
N LEU A 26 8.91 18.71 7.97
CA LEU A 26 8.83 17.50 7.17
C LEU A 26 10.25 17.03 6.85
N ALA A 27 10.48 15.73 6.99
CA ALA A 27 11.73 15.06 6.61
C ALA A 27 11.41 13.92 5.63
N PRO A 28 12.32 13.59 4.68
CA PRO A 28 12.13 12.49 3.75
C PRO A 28 11.77 11.15 4.42
N GLY A 29 12.37 10.86 5.58
CA GLY A 29 12.10 9.64 6.34
C GLY A 29 10.67 9.53 6.91
N GLN A 30 9.86 10.59 6.80
CA GLN A 30 8.44 10.59 7.19
C GLN A 30 7.52 10.29 5.99
N LEU A 31 8.07 10.06 4.80
CA LEU A 31 7.33 9.80 3.59
C LEU A 31 7.35 8.31 3.27
N VAL A 32 6.20 7.80 2.84
CA VAL A 32 6.05 6.48 2.22
C VAL A 32 5.70 6.70 0.75
N LEU A 33 6.40 6.04 -0.16
CA LEU A 33 6.17 6.14 -1.60
C LEU A 33 5.35 4.94 -2.11
N PRO A 34 4.09 5.15 -2.56
CA PRO A 34 3.34 4.14 -3.29
C PRO A 34 4.01 3.83 -4.64
N MET A 35 4.12 2.54 -4.97
CA MET A 35 4.71 2.07 -6.23
C MET A 35 3.83 0.97 -6.82
N PHE A 36 3.56 1.06 -8.12
CA PHE A 36 2.73 0.10 -8.84
C PHE A 36 3.62 -0.81 -9.68
N VAL A 37 3.46 -2.12 -9.56
CA VAL A 37 4.20 -3.11 -10.37
C VAL A 37 3.23 -3.93 -11.20
N ALA A 38 3.44 -3.93 -12.52
CA ALA A 38 2.57 -4.65 -13.44
C ALA A 38 3.26 -5.86 -14.05
N GLU A 39 2.56 -6.99 -14.04
CA GLU A 39 3.03 -8.24 -14.60
C GLU A 39 3.15 -8.15 -16.14
N GLY A 40 4.23 -8.71 -16.69
CA GLY A 40 4.46 -8.74 -18.14
C GLY A 40 5.03 -7.47 -18.76
N LEU A 41 5.23 -6.39 -17.99
CA LEU A 41 5.91 -5.20 -18.49
C LEU A 41 7.43 -5.40 -18.63
N ALA A 42 7.98 -5.00 -19.77
CA ALA A 42 9.42 -4.87 -19.97
C ALA A 42 9.93 -3.49 -19.51
N GLU A 43 9.17 -2.44 -19.83
CA GLU A 43 9.48 -1.04 -19.53
C GLU A 43 8.33 -0.39 -18.74
N PRO A 44 8.58 0.70 -17.97
CA PRO A 44 7.53 1.40 -17.24
C PRO A 44 6.43 1.94 -18.17
N ALA A 45 5.17 1.78 -17.75
CA ALA A 45 4.00 2.28 -18.46
C ALA A 45 3.39 3.49 -17.71
N PRO A 46 3.23 4.67 -18.33
CA PRO A 46 2.59 5.83 -17.69
C PRO A 46 1.13 5.58 -17.32
N ILE A 47 0.72 6.11 -16.15
CA ILE A 47 -0.70 6.13 -15.73
C ILE A 47 -1.28 7.49 -16.13
N SER A 48 -2.33 7.49 -16.95
CA SER A 48 -2.79 8.71 -17.61
C SER A 48 -3.46 9.70 -16.63
N SER A 49 -4.20 9.20 -15.65
CA SER A 49 -4.80 10.01 -14.58
C SER A 49 -3.82 10.45 -13.49
N MET A 50 -2.58 9.96 -13.50
CA MET A 50 -1.55 10.29 -12.51
C MET A 50 -0.26 10.76 -13.19
N PRO A 51 -0.20 12.00 -13.71
CA PRO A 51 0.97 12.51 -14.41
C PRO A 51 2.26 12.38 -13.61
N GLY A 52 3.26 11.72 -14.18
CA GLY A 52 4.56 11.44 -13.55
C GLY A 52 4.62 10.12 -12.78
N VAL A 53 3.52 9.38 -12.68
CA VAL A 53 3.46 8.05 -12.07
C VAL A 53 3.36 6.98 -13.16
N VAL A 54 3.95 5.83 -12.91
CA VAL A 54 4.02 4.71 -13.85
C VAL A 54 3.67 3.40 -13.14
N GLN A 55 3.18 2.44 -13.91
CA GLN A 55 3.29 1.02 -13.58
C GLN A 55 4.70 0.55 -13.97
N HIS A 56 5.40 -0.02 -13.01
CA HIS A 56 6.78 -0.49 -13.18
C HIS A 56 6.81 -1.93 -13.70
N SER A 57 7.80 -2.23 -14.56
CA SER A 57 8.36 -3.58 -14.64
C SER A 57 9.16 -3.88 -13.37
N ARG A 58 9.38 -5.15 -13.03
CA ARG A 58 10.20 -5.56 -11.87
C ARG A 58 11.59 -4.91 -11.85
N THR A 59 12.25 -4.82 -13.01
CA THR A 59 13.54 -4.15 -13.16
C THR A 59 13.46 -2.66 -12.82
N SER A 60 12.46 -1.96 -13.37
CA SER A 60 12.30 -0.54 -13.10
C SER A 60 11.84 -0.22 -11.68
N LEU A 61 11.09 -1.14 -11.05
CA LEU A 61 10.65 -1.05 -9.66
C LEU A 61 11.84 -1.02 -8.72
N ARG A 62 12.76 -1.99 -8.86
CA ARG A 62 14.00 -2.06 -8.06
C ARG A 62 14.80 -0.77 -8.16
N LYS A 63 15.02 -0.27 -9.38
CA LYS A 63 15.73 0.99 -9.60
C LYS A 63 15.04 2.17 -8.90
N ALA A 64 13.72 2.27 -9.02
CA ALA A 64 12.96 3.35 -8.40
C ALA A 64 12.96 3.25 -6.86
N ALA A 65 12.96 2.04 -6.30
CA ALA A 65 13.12 1.82 -4.85
C ALA A 65 14.51 2.26 -4.37
N ALA A 66 15.59 1.87 -5.05
CA ALA A 66 16.94 2.33 -4.76
C ALA A 66 17.08 3.86 -4.85
N ASP A 67 16.46 4.49 -5.86
CA ASP A 67 16.42 5.94 -5.98
C ASP A 67 15.65 6.62 -4.83
N ALA A 68 14.59 5.99 -4.31
CA ALA A 68 13.84 6.47 -3.16
C ALA A 68 14.68 6.39 -1.86
N VAL A 69 15.39 5.28 -1.66
CA VAL A 69 16.35 5.09 -0.55
C VAL A 69 17.43 6.17 -0.60
N ALA A 70 18.04 6.42 -1.77
CA ALA A 70 19.08 7.43 -1.94
C ALA A 70 18.60 8.86 -1.59
N ARG A 71 17.28 9.11 -1.64
CA ARG A 71 16.64 10.39 -1.26
C ARG A 71 16.19 10.41 0.21
N GLY A 72 16.36 9.33 0.94
CA GLY A 72 16.00 9.18 2.35
C GLY A 72 14.52 8.92 2.60
N VAL A 73 13.78 8.39 1.62
CA VAL A 73 12.36 8.02 1.80
C VAL A 73 12.26 6.89 2.83
N GLY A 74 11.34 7.04 3.80
CA GLY A 74 11.23 6.14 4.95
C GLY A 74 10.62 4.78 4.65
N GLY A 75 9.81 4.67 3.59
CA GLY A 75 9.30 3.39 3.13
C GLY A 75 8.71 3.43 1.73
N VAL A 76 8.44 2.25 1.18
CA VAL A 76 7.73 2.05 -0.09
C VAL A 76 6.52 1.16 0.15
N MET A 77 5.39 1.47 -0.49
CA MET A 77 4.17 0.66 -0.44
C MET A 77 3.91 0.08 -1.82
N LEU A 78 4.02 -1.24 -1.94
CA LEU A 78 3.88 -1.95 -3.21
C LEU A 78 2.41 -2.33 -3.46
N PHE A 79 1.95 -2.03 -4.68
CA PHE A 79 0.66 -2.42 -5.24
C PHE A 79 0.91 -3.15 -6.55
N ALA A 80 0.14 -4.19 -6.84
CA ALA A 80 0.33 -5.06 -8.00
C ALA A 80 -0.77 -4.90 -9.05
N VAL A 81 -0.39 -5.20 -10.30
CA VAL A 81 -1.29 -5.30 -11.45
C VAL A 81 -1.05 -6.64 -12.12
N PRO A 82 -1.79 -7.70 -11.74
CA PRO A 82 -1.60 -9.04 -12.28
C PRO A 82 -2.19 -9.17 -13.68
N LEU A 83 -1.64 -10.05 -14.51
CA LEU A 83 -2.20 -10.36 -15.83
C LEU A 83 -3.44 -11.26 -15.72
N HIS A 84 -3.47 -12.13 -14.72
CA HIS A 84 -4.58 -13.05 -14.47
C HIS A 84 -5.30 -12.68 -13.18
N LYS A 85 -6.63 -12.62 -13.26
CA LYS A 85 -7.53 -12.36 -12.14
C LYS A 85 -8.60 -13.44 -12.13
N ASP A 86 -9.04 -13.85 -10.95
CA ASP A 86 -10.10 -14.85 -10.75
C ASP A 86 -11.02 -14.46 -9.59
N ALA A 87 -12.11 -15.20 -9.38
CA ALA A 87 -13.11 -14.86 -8.37
C ALA A 87 -12.61 -14.89 -6.90
N VAL A 88 -11.40 -15.40 -6.63
CA VAL A 88 -10.86 -15.55 -5.27
C VAL A 88 -9.51 -14.86 -5.07
N GLY A 89 -8.99 -14.19 -6.11
CA GLY A 89 -7.68 -13.56 -6.12
C GLY A 89 -6.53 -14.54 -5.87
N SER A 90 -6.55 -15.72 -6.48
CA SER A 90 -5.58 -16.80 -6.20
C SER A 90 -4.12 -16.35 -6.30
N GLN A 91 -3.80 -15.51 -7.28
CA GLN A 91 -2.43 -15.03 -7.54
C GLN A 91 -1.83 -14.23 -6.36
N ALA A 92 -2.67 -13.64 -5.49
CA ALA A 92 -2.22 -12.95 -4.28
C ALA A 92 -1.44 -13.87 -3.32
N LEU A 93 -1.71 -15.19 -3.38
CA LEU A 93 -1.13 -16.20 -2.49
C LEU A 93 0.04 -16.95 -3.13
N GLU A 94 0.26 -16.80 -4.43
CA GLU A 94 1.27 -17.58 -5.15
C GLU A 94 2.67 -17.01 -4.93
N ASP A 95 3.65 -17.88 -4.68
CA ASP A 95 5.08 -17.50 -4.61
C ASP A 95 5.55 -16.78 -5.88
N ARG A 96 4.96 -17.15 -7.03
CA ARG A 96 5.22 -16.53 -8.32
C ARG A 96 4.24 -15.41 -8.69
N GLY A 97 3.33 -15.06 -7.80
CA GLY A 97 2.45 -13.91 -7.96
C GLY A 97 3.26 -12.61 -8.00
N ILE A 98 2.81 -11.66 -8.82
CA ILE A 98 3.61 -10.46 -9.13
C ILE A 98 3.95 -9.63 -7.87
N LEU A 99 3.04 -9.57 -6.89
CA LEU A 99 3.27 -8.82 -5.66
C LEU A 99 4.36 -9.47 -4.80
N ASN A 100 4.27 -10.79 -4.57
CA ASN A 100 5.26 -11.52 -3.76
C ASN A 100 6.65 -11.48 -4.40
N GLN A 101 6.72 -11.62 -5.73
CA GLN A 101 7.97 -11.45 -6.47
C GLN A 101 8.53 -10.02 -6.36
N ALA A 102 7.67 -9.00 -6.43
CA ALA A 102 8.07 -7.61 -6.29
C ALA A 102 8.58 -7.28 -4.88
N ILE A 103 7.95 -7.82 -3.84
CA ILE A 103 8.41 -7.70 -2.45
C ILE A 103 9.83 -8.27 -2.35
N ALA A 104 10.03 -9.52 -2.75
CA ALA A 104 11.33 -10.19 -2.68
C ALA A 104 12.42 -9.44 -3.46
N ASP A 105 12.09 -8.94 -4.65
CA ASP A 105 13.00 -8.14 -5.48
C ASP A 105 13.43 -6.84 -4.80
N VAL A 106 12.46 -6.11 -4.22
CA VAL A 106 12.73 -4.81 -3.59
C VAL A 106 13.49 -5.01 -2.28
N VAL A 107 13.11 -5.99 -1.45
CA VAL A 107 13.84 -6.34 -0.22
C VAL A 107 15.29 -6.69 -0.54
N ALA A 108 15.54 -7.50 -1.57
CA ALA A 108 16.88 -7.84 -2.00
C ALA A 108 17.68 -6.64 -2.52
N GLU A 109 17.02 -5.67 -3.16
CA GLU A 109 17.64 -4.45 -3.70
C GLU A 109 18.02 -3.45 -2.61
N VAL A 110 17.13 -3.20 -1.65
CA VAL A 110 17.27 -2.10 -0.67
C VAL A 110 17.77 -2.54 0.70
N GLY A 111 17.74 -3.84 0.99
CA GLY A 111 18.11 -4.38 2.30
C GLY A 111 17.33 -3.71 3.44
N ASN A 112 18.05 -3.22 4.44
CA ASN A 112 17.48 -2.59 5.64
C ASN A 112 17.49 -1.05 5.59
N ASP A 113 17.77 -0.44 4.43
CA ASP A 113 17.91 1.02 4.32
C ASP A 113 16.56 1.76 4.24
N THR A 114 15.46 1.04 4.00
CA THR A 114 14.09 1.58 4.02
C THR A 114 13.07 0.49 4.38
N VAL A 115 11.85 0.89 4.74
CA VAL A 115 10.77 -0.06 5.05
C VAL A 115 10.04 -0.49 3.78
N VAL A 116 10.09 -1.77 3.46
CA VAL A 116 9.28 -2.37 2.38
C VAL A 116 7.92 -2.80 2.91
N MET A 117 6.87 -2.18 2.40
CA MET A 117 5.47 -2.43 2.74
C MET A 117 4.72 -2.96 1.51
N ALA A 118 3.68 -3.76 1.71
CA ALA A 118 2.81 -4.22 0.64
C ALA A 118 1.34 -4.08 1.01
N ASP A 119 0.50 -3.75 0.02
CA ASP A 119 -0.95 -3.78 0.19
C ASP A 119 -1.44 -5.21 0.39
N LEU A 120 -2.40 -5.39 1.29
CA LEU A 120 -3.04 -6.66 1.55
C LEU A 120 -4.55 -6.49 1.32
N CYS A 121 -4.97 -6.82 0.10
CA CYS A 121 -6.33 -6.74 -0.42
C CYS A 121 -6.48 -7.66 -1.63
N LEU A 122 -7.70 -8.08 -1.96
CA LEU A 122 -7.97 -8.93 -3.13
C LEU A 122 -8.43 -8.15 -4.38
N ASP A 123 -8.63 -6.83 -4.32
CA ASP A 123 -9.23 -6.09 -5.44
C ASP A 123 -8.34 -5.95 -6.67
N GLU A 124 -7.03 -6.02 -6.47
CA GLU A 124 -6.03 -6.10 -7.53
C GLU A 124 -6.10 -7.45 -8.26
N PHE A 125 -6.49 -8.50 -7.56
CA PHE A 125 -6.39 -9.90 -7.99
C PHE A 125 -7.73 -10.53 -8.38
N THR A 126 -8.86 -9.91 -8.00
CA THR A 126 -10.18 -10.44 -8.29
C THR A 126 -10.69 -9.99 -9.66
N ASP A 127 -11.36 -10.88 -10.38
CA ASP A 127 -11.95 -10.55 -11.68
C ASP A 127 -13.12 -9.56 -11.57
N HIS A 128 -13.84 -9.58 -10.46
CA HIS A 128 -14.91 -8.64 -10.10
C HIS A 128 -14.41 -7.36 -9.39
N GLY A 129 -13.13 -7.29 -9.01
CA GLY A 129 -12.49 -6.08 -8.47
C GLY A 129 -12.96 -5.64 -7.08
N HIS A 130 -13.65 -6.50 -6.32
CA HIS A 130 -14.01 -6.21 -4.93
C HIS A 130 -12.87 -6.59 -3.96
N CYS A 131 -12.89 -6.06 -2.75
CA CYS A 131 -11.83 -6.30 -1.76
C CYS A 131 -11.78 -7.75 -1.23
N GLY A 132 -12.83 -8.53 -1.45
CA GLY A 132 -13.06 -9.81 -0.78
C GLY A 132 -13.73 -10.84 -1.65
N VAL A 133 -13.93 -12.03 -1.08
CA VAL A 133 -14.65 -13.14 -1.71
C VAL A 133 -16.14 -12.79 -1.81
N LEU A 134 -16.75 -13.08 -2.96
CA LEU A 134 -18.19 -12.93 -3.13
C LEU A 134 -18.95 -14.14 -2.59
N ALA A 135 -20.01 -13.88 -1.83
CA ALA A 135 -21.02 -14.87 -1.46
C ALA A 135 -21.92 -15.23 -2.66
N GLU A 136 -22.72 -16.28 -2.54
CA GLU A 136 -23.64 -16.73 -3.60
C GLU A 136 -24.66 -15.64 -4.02
N ASP A 137 -25.00 -14.73 -3.11
CA ASP A 137 -25.92 -13.62 -3.35
C ASP A 137 -25.23 -12.36 -3.93
N GLY A 138 -23.91 -12.41 -4.16
CA GLY A 138 -23.10 -11.31 -4.68
C GLY A 138 -22.68 -10.27 -3.62
N SER A 139 -22.99 -10.49 -2.34
CA SER A 139 -22.42 -9.69 -1.25
C SER A 139 -20.96 -10.10 -0.96
N ILE A 140 -20.22 -9.27 -0.22
CA ILE A 140 -18.88 -9.65 0.24
C ILE A 140 -18.99 -10.51 1.48
N ASP A 141 -18.42 -11.71 1.40
CA ASP A 141 -18.28 -12.61 2.53
C ASP A 141 -17.07 -12.17 3.38
N ASN A 142 -17.37 -11.57 4.54
CA ASN A 142 -16.35 -11.06 5.44
C ASN A 142 -15.37 -12.15 5.88
N ASP A 143 -15.89 -13.28 6.38
CA ASP A 143 -15.10 -14.29 7.05
C ASP A 143 -14.31 -15.14 6.04
N ALA A 144 -14.91 -15.48 4.89
CA ALA A 144 -14.17 -16.11 3.80
C ALA A 144 -13.05 -15.21 3.26
N THR A 145 -13.23 -13.87 3.32
CA THR A 145 -12.18 -12.92 2.99
C THR A 145 -11.07 -12.90 4.04
N LEU A 146 -11.40 -13.00 5.34
CA LEU A 146 -10.40 -13.09 6.41
C LEU A 146 -9.46 -14.29 6.25
N ASP A 147 -9.99 -15.44 5.81
CA ASP A 147 -9.18 -16.63 5.52
C ASP A 147 -8.15 -16.36 4.40
N ARG A 148 -8.59 -15.67 3.35
CA ARG A 148 -7.70 -15.26 2.24
C ARG A 148 -6.66 -14.24 2.69
N TYR A 149 -7.05 -13.24 3.49
CA TYR A 149 -6.13 -12.24 4.02
C TYR A 149 -5.08 -12.83 4.94
N SER A 150 -5.47 -13.82 5.75
CA SER A 150 -4.56 -14.57 6.61
C SER A 150 -3.50 -15.31 5.78
N ALA A 151 -3.92 -16.01 4.71
CA ALA A 151 -2.99 -16.68 3.81
C ALA A 151 -2.09 -15.68 3.06
N MET A 152 -2.65 -14.55 2.61
CA MET A 152 -1.92 -13.51 1.88
C MET A 152 -0.85 -12.86 2.75
N ALA A 153 -1.16 -12.59 4.02
CA ALA A 153 -0.20 -12.07 4.99
C ALA A 153 1.02 -12.99 5.13
N VAL A 154 0.78 -14.30 5.23
CA VAL A 154 1.86 -15.28 5.32
C VAL A 154 2.68 -15.32 4.03
N ALA A 155 2.04 -15.35 2.86
CA ALA A 155 2.75 -15.34 1.57
C ALA A 155 3.65 -14.09 1.40
N GLN A 156 3.15 -12.91 1.80
CA GLN A 156 3.92 -11.67 1.78
C GLN A 156 5.06 -11.67 2.81
N ALA A 157 4.85 -12.27 3.98
CA ALA A 157 5.88 -12.45 5.00
C ALA A 157 7.01 -13.39 4.52
N GLU A 158 6.67 -14.50 3.86
CA GLU A 158 7.66 -15.40 3.23
C GLU A 158 8.46 -14.70 2.12
N ALA A 159 7.85 -13.72 1.44
CA ALA A 159 8.56 -12.87 0.48
C ALA A 159 9.48 -11.81 1.13
N GLY A 160 9.42 -11.64 2.46
CA GLY A 160 10.28 -10.75 3.25
C GLY A 160 9.70 -9.36 3.51
N VAL A 161 8.38 -9.18 3.42
CA VAL A 161 7.76 -7.88 3.71
C VAL A 161 8.01 -7.45 5.17
N HIS A 162 8.27 -6.16 5.40
CA HIS A 162 8.39 -5.63 6.75
C HIS A 162 7.01 -5.26 7.33
N VAL A 163 6.11 -4.78 6.48
CA VAL A 163 4.79 -4.28 6.86
C VAL A 163 3.73 -4.73 5.88
N VAL A 164 2.69 -5.39 6.37
CA VAL A 164 1.47 -5.64 5.60
C VAL A 164 0.46 -4.53 5.84
N GLY A 165 -0.14 -4.02 4.77
CA GLY A 165 -1.14 -2.94 4.82
C GLY A 165 -2.54 -3.44 4.47
N PRO A 166 -3.31 -4.02 5.43
CA PRO A 166 -4.64 -4.52 5.13
C PRO A 166 -5.60 -3.37 4.82
N SER A 167 -6.00 -3.29 3.55
CA SER A 167 -6.82 -2.20 3.02
C SER A 167 -8.24 -2.64 2.63
N GLY A 168 -8.57 -3.91 2.89
CA GLY A 168 -9.84 -4.53 2.56
C GLY A 168 -11.10 -4.00 3.22
N MET A 169 -10.95 -3.49 4.44
CA MET A 169 -12.04 -3.07 5.34
C MET A 169 -12.96 -4.20 5.81
N MET A 170 -12.43 -5.42 5.92
CA MET A 170 -13.16 -6.52 6.57
C MET A 170 -13.11 -6.36 8.09
N ASP A 171 -14.24 -6.62 8.75
CA ASP A 171 -14.33 -6.64 10.20
C ASP A 171 -13.41 -7.74 10.73
N GLY A 172 -12.57 -7.40 11.71
CA GLY A 172 -11.64 -8.34 12.33
C GLY A 172 -10.34 -8.61 11.55
N GLN A 173 -10.12 -7.98 10.38
CA GLN A 173 -8.95 -8.25 9.51
C GLN A 173 -7.61 -8.20 10.23
N VAL A 174 -7.42 -7.22 11.12
CA VAL A 174 -6.16 -7.06 11.86
C VAL A 174 -5.90 -8.26 12.78
N GLY A 175 -6.92 -8.77 13.46
CA GLY A 175 -6.81 -9.91 14.36
C GLY A 175 -6.53 -11.21 13.62
N ALA A 176 -7.24 -11.44 12.52
CA ALA A 176 -7.03 -12.62 11.67
C ALA A 176 -5.59 -12.65 11.10
N ILE A 177 -5.15 -11.53 10.51
CA ILE A 177 -3.80 -11.37 9.94
C ILE A 177 -2.73 -11.56 11.02
N ARG A 178 -2.87 -10.91 12.18
CA ARG A 178 -1.89 -11.04 13.27
C ARG A 178 -1.80 -12.49 13.76
N SER A 179 -2.94 -13.14 13.97
CA SER A 179 -2.98 -14.54 14.41
C SER A 179 -2.30 -15.46 13.39
N ALA A 180 -2.52 -15.25 12.10
CA ALA A 180 -1.90 -16.03 11.04
C ALA A 180 -0.37 -15.87 11.03
N LEU A 181 0.12 -14.62 11.02
CA LEU A 181 1.54 -14.30 11.07
C LEU A 181 2.22 -14.86 12.33
N ASP A 182 1.59 -14.77 13.51
CA ASP A 182 2.14 -15.34 14.75
C ASP A 182 2.24 -16.86 14.68
N SER A 183 1.19 -17.52 14.18
CA SER A 183 1.13 -18.99 14.11
C SER A 183 2.15 -19.61 13.17
N THR A 184 2.64 -18.84 12.19
CA THR A 184 3.64 -19.26 11.21
C THR A 184 5.05 -18.74 11.51
N GLY A 185 5.24 -18.02 12.63
CA GLY A 185 6.55 -17.57 13.09
C GLY A 185 6.97 -16.18 12.61
N HIS A 186 6.11 -15.47 11.88
CA HIS A 186 6.34 -14.11 11.35
C HIS A 186 5.94 -13.03 12.38
N VAL A 187 6.47 -13.14 13.59
CA VAL A 187 6.08 -12.30 14.75
C VAL A 187 6.47 -10.82 14.58
N ASP A 188 7.54 -10.54 13.85
CA ASP A 188 8.09 -9.18 13.69
C ASP A 188 7.48 -8.39 12.52
N VAL A 189 6.68 -9.05 11.65
CA VAL A 189 5.99 -8.36 10.55
C VAL A 189 4.93 -7.43 11.14
N ALA A 190 5.03 -6.14 10.82
CA ALA A 190 4.10 -5.13 11.32
C ALA A 190 2.81 -5.10 10.50
N VAL A 191 1.71 -4.70 11.15
CA VAL A 191 0.40 -4.53 10.51
C VAL A 191 0.05 -3.04 10.49
N LEU A 192 0.10 -2.42 9.31
CA LEU A 192 -0.35 -1.05 9.10
C LEU A 192 -1.82 -1.05 8.68
N ALA A 193 -2.70 -1.15 9.67
CA ALA A 193 -4.12 -1.22 9.42
C ALA A 193 -4.66 0.07 8.78
N TYR A 194 -5.38 -0.06 7.66
CA TYR A 194 -6.21 1.02 7.12
C TYR A 194 -7.48 1.12 7.96
N THR A 195 -7.36 1.50 9.23
CA THR A 195 -8.44 1.45 10.23
C THR A 195 -9.64 2.33 9.86
N ALA A 196 -9.40 3.43 9.14
CA ALA A 196 -10.44 4.36 8.71
C ALA A 196 -10.28 4.66 7.21
N LYS A 197 -10.60 3.68 6.36
CA LYS A 197 -10.72 3.86 4.90
C LYS A 197 -12.18 4.12 4.56
N TYR A 198 -12.45 5.26 3.93
CA TYR A 198 -13.82 5.67 3.61
C TYR A 198 -14.20 5.24 2.19
N ALA A 199 -15.47 4.98 1.93
CA ALA A 199 -16.02 4.85 0.59
C ALA A 199 -15.95 6.20 -0.16
N SER A 200 -14.79 6.50 -0.76
CA SER A 200 -14.46 7.81 -1.32
C SER A 200 -14.43 7.83 -2.85
N ALA A 201 -14.83 8.96 -3.43
CA ALA A 201 -14.70 9.23 -4.86
C ALA A 201 -13.26 9.60 -5.27
N PHE A 202 -12.35 9.85 -4.31
CA PHE A 202 -10.97 10.25 -4.60
C PHE A 202 -10.08 9.11 -5.12
N TYR A 203 -10.56 7.87 -5.12
CA TYR A 203 -9.78 6.70 -5.57
C TYR A 203 -9.81 6.46 -7.08
N GLY A 204 -10.48 7.31 -7.86
CA GLY A 204 -10.57 7.18 -9.32
C GLY A 204 -9.21 6.94 -10.01
N PRO A 205 -8.19 7.81 -9.80
CA PRO A 205 -6.87 7.61 -10.40
C PRO A 205 -6.15 6.33 -9.94
N PHE A 206 -6.30 5.95 -8.66
CA PHE A 206 -5.74 4.70 -8.14
C PHE A 206 -6.35 3.48 -8.83
N ARG A 207 -7.65 3.48 -9.10
CA ARG A 207 -8.33 2.37 -9.79
C ARG A 207 -7.81 2.15 -11.21
N GLU A 208 -7.41 3.22 -11.90
CA GLU A 208 -6.67 3.09 -13.17
C GLU A 208 -5.27 2.51 -12.94
N ALA A 209 -4.56 3.00 -11.92
CA ALA A 209 -3.20 2.55 -11.60
C ALA A 209 -3.12 1.04 -11.33
N VAL A 210 -4.16 0.44 -10.74
CA VAL A 210 -4.22 -1.01 -10.46
C VAL A 210 -5.08 -1.81 -11.46
N SER A 211 -5.52 -1.20 -12.56
CA SER A 211 -6.42 -1.82 -13.54
C SER A 211 -7.63 -2.51 -12.89
N SER A 212 -8.31 -1.81 -11.99
CA SER A 212 -9.47 -2.32 -11.26
C SER A 212 -10.61 -2.64 -12.24
N THR A 213 -11.24 -3.80 -12.04
CA THR A 213 -12.38 -4.29 -12.83
C THR A 213 -13.72 -4.06 -12.14
N LEU A 214 -13.74 -3.32 -11.02
CA LEU A 214 -14.92 -3.11 -10.21
C LEU A 214 -16.03 -2.39 -10.98
N GLU A 215 -17.18 -3.05 -11.10
CA GLU A 215 -18.46 -2.44 -11.45
C GLU A 215 -19.31 -2.29 -10.17
N GLY A 216 -19.63 -1.04 -9.79
CA GLY A 216 -20.39 -0.74 -8.57
C GLY A 216 -19.62 0.09 -7.55
N ASP A 217 -19.84 -0.18 -6.27
CA ASP A 217 -19.21 0.55 -5.17
C ASP A 217 -18.73 -0.35 -4.02
N ARG A 218 -18.10 0.29 -3.02
CA ARG A 218 -17.55 -0.33 -1.83
C ARG A 218 -18.17 0.34 -0.59
N ARG A 219 -19.49 0.48 -0.55
CA ARG A 219 -20.19 1.15 0.57
C ARG A 219 -20.62 0.19 1.67
N THR A 220 -20.57 -1.11 1.42
CA THR A 220 -20.95 -2.16 2.36
C THR A 220 -19.81 -2.59 3.29
N TYR A 221 -18.60 -2.04 3.07
CA TYR A 221 -17.39 -2.24 3.86
C TYR A 221 -16.52 -0.98 3.79
#